data_AF-A0A0L1I923-F1
#
_entry.id   AF-A0A0L1I923-F1
#
_cell.length_a   1.000
_cell.length_b   1.000
_cell.length_c   1.000
_cell.angle_alpha   90.00
_cell.angle_beta   90.00
_cell.angle_gamma   90.00
#
_symmetry.space_group_name_H-M   'P 1'
#
loop_
_entity.id
_entity.type
_entity.pdbx_description
1 polymer ?
#
loop_
_entity_poly.entity_id
_entity_poly.type
_entity_poly.pdbx_seq_one_letter_code
_entity_poly.pdbx_strand_id
1 'polypeptide(L)'
;MENKAKEENLDNFLTQLNTLNKIITSFKETCKISSYCFDKCVSYPEKSLSNTNKKCIWNCTQRYIECEYFIKNRSKDNQSLSNFELIKNMNSSEKFS
;
A
#
# COMPACT_ATOMS: atom_id res chain seq x y z
N MET A 1 -1.14 37.98 -12.13
CA MET A 1 -0.09 37.05 -12.59
C MET A 1 0.53 36.24 -11.44
N GLU A 2 0.56 36.77 -10.21
CA GLU A 2 1.12 36.06 -9.04
C GLU A 2 0.33 34.83 -8.56
N ASN A 3 -1.02 34.83 -8.66
CA ASN A 3 -1.83 33.68 -8.22
C ASN A 3 -1.60 32.41 -9.07
N LYS A 4 -1.48 32.57 -10.40
CA LYS A 4 -1.21 31.47 -11.32
C LYS A 4 0.17 30.83 -11.07
N ALA A 5 1.19 31.65 -10.77
CA ALA A 5 2.51 31.16 -10.44
C ALA A 5 2.56 30.42 -9.08
N LYS A 6 1.69 30.77 -8.12
CA LYS A 6 1.55 30.06 -6.84
C LYS A 6 0.82 28.72 -6.99
N GLU A 7 -0.21 28.66 -7.82
CA GLU A 7 -0.94 27.41 -8.14
C GLU A 7 -0.03 26.40 -8.86
N GLU A 8 0.72 26.83 -9.88
CA GLU A 8 1.67 25.96 -10.59
C GLU A 8 2.78 25.42 -9.67
N ASN A 9 3.25 26.23 -8.71
CA ASN A 9 4.26 25.82 -7.73
C ASN A 9 3.67 24.79 -6.74
N LEU A 10 2.43 24.99 -6.31
CA LEU A 10 1.70 24.07 -5.44
C LEU A 10 1.47 22.72 -6.11
N ASP A 11 1.05 22.70 -7.37
CA ASP A 11 0.81 21.46 -8.14
C ASP A 11 2.10 20.65 -8.35
N ASN A 12 3.21 21.34 -8.63
CA ASN A 12 4.53 20.70 -8.72
C ASN A 12 4.93 20.07 -7.38
N PHE A 13 4.72 20.80 -6.27
CA PHE A 13 5.00 20.29 -4.93
C PHE A 13 4.13 19.07 -4.57
N LEU A 14 2.82 19.13 -4.81
CA LEU A 14 1.91 18.00 -4.58
C LEU A 14 2.28 16.77 -5.42
N THR A 15 2.70 16.98 -6.67
CA THR A 15 3.18 15.90 -7.55
C THR A 15 4.46 15.25 -7.02
N GLN A 16 5.41 16.06 -6.54
CA GLN A 16 6.64 15.56 -5.91
C GLN A 16 6.34 14.78 -4.63
N LEU A 17 5.46 15.30 -3.76
CA LEU A 17 5.03 14.61 -2.54
C LEU A 17 4.35 13.27 -2.85
N ASN A 18 3.46 13.23 -3.83
CA ASN A 18 2.80 12.00 -4.24
C ASN A 18 3.79 10.96 -4.78
N THR A 19 4.80 11.41 -5.52
CA THR A 19 5.87 10.54 -6.04
C THR A 19 6.71 9.98 -4.89
N LEU A 20 7.10 10.82 -3.93
CA LEU A 20 7.83 10.39 -2.73
C LEU A 20 7.02 9.37 -1.91
N ASN A 21 5.73 9.63 -1.69
CA ASN A 21 4.84 8.72 -0.97
C ASN A 21 4.73 7.35 -1.66
N LYS A 22 4.67 7.31 -3.00
CA LYS A 22 4.69 6.05 -3.75
C LYS A 22 5.99 5.28 -3.56
N ILE A 23 7.14 5.97 -3.62
CA ILE A 23 8.46 5.35 -3.40
C ILE A 23 8.56 4.77 -1.99
N ILE A 24 8.21 5.56 -0.97
CA ILE A 24 8.26 5.13 0.43
C ILE A 24 7.34 3.92 0.67
N THR A 25 6.14 3.95 0.09
CA THR A 25 5.17 2.86 0.24
C THR A 25 5.69 1.57 -0.41
N SER A 26 6.19 1.64 -1.65
CA SER A 26 6.77 0.50 -2.37
C SER A 26 7.98 -0.09 -1.63
N PHE A 27 8.85 0.77 -1.10
CA PHE A 27 10.00 0.32 -0.30
C PHE A 27 9.56 -0.39 0.98
N LYS A 28 8.59 0.19 1.70
CA LYS A 28 8.02 -0.40 2.92
C LYS A 28 7.39 -1.77 2.64
N GLU A 29 6.65 -1.93 1.54
CA GLU A 29 6.07 -3.21 1.11
C GLU A 29 7.19 -4.23 0.84
N THR A 30 8.23 -3.84 0.11
CA THR A 30 9.39 -4.70 -0.17
C THR A 30 10.09 -5.18 1.11
N CYS A 31 10.32 -4.30 2.08
CA CYS A 31 10.94 -4.67 3.36
C CYS A 31 10.07 -5.66 4.16
N LYS A 32 8.75 -5.45 4.18
CA LYS A 32 7.81 -6.36 4.87
C LYS A 32 7.85 -7.77 4.27
N ILE A 33 7.75 -7.87 2.95
CA ILE A 33 7.78 -9.15 2.25
C ILE A 33 9.13 -9.84 2.46
N SER A 34 10.22 -9.09 2.33
CA SER A 34 11.58 -9.60 2.55
C SER A 34 11.75 -10.17 3.96
N SER A 35 11.38 -9.42 5.00
CA SER A 35 11.46 -9.87 6.39
C SER A 35 10.60 -11.10 6.63
N TYR A 36 9.33 -11.06 6.20
CA TYR A 36 8.39 -12.17 6.40
C TYR A 36 8.87 -13.46 5.72
N CYS A 37 9.27 -13.38 4.46
CA CYS A 37 9.71 -14.56 3.72
C CYS A 37 11.09 -15.06 4.16
N PHE A 38 11.97 -14.18 4.65
CA PHE A 38 13.21 -14.60 5.29
C PHE A 38 12.92 -15.46 6.52
N ASP A 39 12.10 -14.96 7.46
CA ASP A 39 11.75 -15.69 8.69
C ASP A 39 11.06 -17.04 8.41
N LYS A 40 10.27 -17.12 7.33
CA LYS A 40 9.58 -18.36 6.94
C LYS A 40 10.46 -19.37 6.24
N CYS A 41 11.44 -18.92 5.46
CA CYS A 41 12.18 -19.80 4.55
C CYS A 41 13.65 -20.01 4.92
N VAL A 42 14.20 -19.21 5.84
CA VAL A 42 15.62 -19.25 6.20
C VAL A 42 15.76 -19.58 7.69
N SER A 43 15.99 -20.84 8.00
CA SER A 43 16.13 -21.31 9.39
C SER A 43 17.40 -20.80 10.08
N TYR A 44 18.46 -20.52 9.30
CA TYR A 44 19.72 -20.00 9.81
C TYR A 44 20.36 -19.04 8.79
N PRO A 45 20.84 -17.86 9.21
CA PRO A 45 21.46 -16.88 8.32
C PRO A 45 22.86 -17.33 7.88
N GLU A 46 22.98 -17.80 6.65
CA GLU A 46 24.26 -18.12 6.01
C GLU A 46 24.76 -16.95 5.14
N LYS A 47 25.99 -17.05 4.62
CA LYS A 47 26.58 -16.03 3.72
C LYS A 47 25.81 -15.87 2.40
N SER A 48 25.04 -16.87 2.00
CA SER A 48 24.24 -16.85 0.78
C SER A 48 23.00 -17.73 0.93
N LEU A 49 21.99 -17.48 0.09
CA LEU A 49 20.80 -18.33 0.06
C LEU A 49 21.08 -19.63 -0.71
N SER A 50 20.76 -20.76 -0.10
CA SER A 50 20.70 -22.05 -0.78
C SER A 50 19.63 -22.05 -1.89
N ASN A 51 19.72 -22.96 -2.85
CA ASN A 51 18.71 -23.07 -3.91
C ASN A 51 17.31 -23.38 -3.36
N THR A 52 17.25 -24.17 -2.28
CA THR A 52 16.00 -24.44 -1.54
C THR A 52 15.42 -23.17 -0.94
N ASN A 53 16.24 -22.36 -0.26
CA ASN A 53 15.80 -21.10 0.34
C ASN A 53 15.33 -20.11 -0.73
N LYS A 54 16.06 -19.98 -1.85
CA LYS A 54 15.66 -19.14 -2.98
C LYS A 54 14.29 -19.54 -3.54
N LYS A 55 14.06 -20.84 -3.77
CA LYS A 55 12.78 -21.36 -4.25
C LYS A 55 11.65 -21.11 -3.25
N CYS A 56 11.91 -21.32 -1.95
CA CYS A 56 10.94 -21.04 -0.90
C CYS A 56 10.57 -19.54 -0.86
N ILE A 57 11.56 -18.65 -0.86
CA ILE A 57 11.36 -17.19 -0.83
C ILE A 57 10.56 -16.75 -2.05
N TRP A 58 10.89 -17.25 -3.25
CA TRP A 58 10.12 -16.96 -4.46
C TRP A 58 8.63 -17.32 -4.30
N ASN A 59 8.36 -18.56 -3.89
CA ASN A 59 6.98 -19.02 -3.69
C ASN A 59 6.25 -18.24 -2.58
N CYS A 60 6.96 -17.93 -1.49
CA CYS A 60 6.44 -17.13 -0.38
C CYS A 60 6.01 -15.74 -0.85
N THR A 61 6.87 -15.04 -1.60
CA THR A 61 6.59 -13.70 -2.15
C THR A 61 5.37 -13.75 -3.08
N GLN A 62 5.27 -14.74 -3.97
CA GLN A 62 4.12 -14.87 -4.87
C GLN A 62 2.80 -15.03 -4.09
N ARG A 63 2.76 -15.93 -3.10
CA ARG A 63 1.59 -16.13 -2.25
C ARG A 63 1.25 -14.89 -1.42
N TYR A 64 2.25 -14.19 -0.89
CA TYR A 64 2.05 -12.95 -0.15
C TYR A 64 1.33 -11.90 -1.01
N ILE A 65 1.83 -11.66 -2.23
CA ILE A 65 1.25 -10.68 -3.16
C ILE A 65 -0.16 -11.07 -3.59
N GLU A 66 -0.41 -12.36 -3.84
CA GLU A 66 -1.75 -12.85 -4.15
C GLU A 66 -2.74 -12.62 -3.00
N CYS A 67 -2.33 -12.94 -1.77
CA CYS A 67 -3.13 -12.67 -0.58
C CYS A 67 -3.39 -11.18 -0.40
N GLU A 68 -2.37 -10.35 -0.59
CA GLU A 68 -2.49 -8.90 -0.50
C GLU A 68 -3.47 -8.35 -1.54
N TYR A 69 -3.37 -8.80 -2.79
CA TYR A 69 -4.28 -8.43 -3.87
C TYR A 69 -5.72 -8.85 -3.54
N PHE A 70 -5.92 -10.08 -3.09
CA PHE A 70 -7.22 -10.59 -2.66
C PHE A 70 -7.83 -9.72 -1.54
N ILE A 71 -7.06 -9.41 -0.50
CA ILE A 71 -7.50 -8.58 0.63
C ILE A 71 -7.84 -7.16 0.15
N LYS A 72 -7.00 -6.55 -0.68
CA LYS A 72 -7.23 -5.20 -1.24
C LYS A 72 -8.51 -5.17 -2.06
N ASN A 73 -8.75 -6.16 -2.91
CA ASN A 73 -9.96 -6.24 -3.71
C ASN A 73 -11.20 -6.49 -2.86
N ARG A 74 -11.15 -7.44 -1.93
CA ARG A 74 -12.27 -7.71 -1.01
C ARG A 74 -12.58 -6.54 -0.08
N SER A 75 -11.58 -5.76 0.28
CA SER A 75 -11.77 -4.53 1.06
C SER A 75 -12.49 -3.45 0.25
N LYS A 76 -12.27 -3.36 -1.07
CA LYS A 76 -13.01 -2.43 -1.94
C LYS A 76 -14.49 -2.80 -2.06
N ASP A 77 -14.80 -4.09 -2.10
CA ASP A 77 -16.18 -4.58 -2.09
C ASP A 77 -16.91 -4.10 -0.82
N ASN A 78 -16.23 -4.16 0.34
CA ASN A 78 -16.75 -3.64 1.61
C ASN A 78 -16.67 -2.10 1.74
N GLN A 79 -15.77 -1.43 1.01
CA GLN A 79 -15.66 0.03 1.03
C GLN A 79 -16.87 0.70 0.35
N SER A 80 -17.53 0.02 -0.59
CA SER A 80 -18.83 0.48 -1.12
C SER A 80 -19.90 0.60 -0.02
N LEU A 81 -19.89 -0.31 0.97
CA LEU A 81 -20.76 -0.27 2.14
C LEU A 81 -20.32 0.83 3.12
N SER A 82 -19.01 1.00 3.35
CA SER A 82 -18.50 2.04 4.27
C SER A 82 -18.67 3.46 3.70
N ASN A 83 -18.54 3.65 2.40
CA ASN A 83 -18.78 4.93 1.74
C ASN A 83 -20.27 5.28 1.75
N PHE A 84 -21.16 4.29 1.61
CA PHE A 84 -22.60 4.49 1.79
C PHE A 84 -22.92 4.88 3.24
N GLU A 85 -22.26 4.29 4.23
CA GLU A 85 -22.44 4.61 5.65
C GLU A 85 -21.87 5.99 6.02
N LEU A 86 -20.70 6.36 5.48
CA LEU A 86 -20.14 7.72 5.57
C LEU A 86 -21.07 8.77 4.94
N ILE A 87 -21.56 8.54 3.73
CA ILE A 87 -22.49 9.46 3.04
C ILE A 87 -23.83 9.55 3.78
N LYS A 88 -24.34 8.43 4.31
CA LYS A 88 -25.57 8.40 5.13
C LYS A 88 -25.42 9.18 6.43
N ASN A 89 -24.24 9.13 7.07
CA ASN A 89 -23.92 9.89 8.27
C ASN A 89 -23.70 11.40 7.99
N MET A 90 -23.27 11.75 6.78
CA MET A 90 -23.19 13.16 6.33
C MET A 90 -24.59 13.73 6.02
N ASN A 91 -25.44 12.97 5.34
CA ASN A 91 -26.81 13.39 4.98
C ASN A 91 -27.80 13.40 6.16
N SER A 92 -27.46 12.79 7.30
CA SER A 92 -28.28 12.83 8.51
C SER A 92 -27.95 14.02 9.43
N SER A 93 -26.78 14.65 9.26
CA SER A 93 -26.41 15.89 9.97
C SER A 93 -27.01 17.15 9.34
N GLU A 94 -27.48 17.11 8.09
CA GLU A 94 -28.13 18.26 7.41
C GLU A 94 -29.61 18.45 7.80
N LYS A 95 -30.19 17.61 8.66
CA LYS A 95 -31.60 17.74 9.10
C LYS A 95 -31.78 18.41 10.46
N PHE A 96 -30.73 18.99 11.04
CA PHE A 96 -30.79 19.72 12.33
C PHE A 96 -30.17 21.12 12.29
N SER A 97 -30.12 21.76 11.11
CA SER A 97 -29.81 23.19 10.97
C SER A 97 -30.90 23.89 10.17
#